data_AF-A0A7X7ING9-F1
#
_entry.id   AF-A0A7X7ING9-F1
#
_cell.length_a   1.000
_cell.length_b   1.000
_cell.length_c   1.000
_cell.angle_alpha   90.00
_cell.angle_beta   90.00
_cell.angle_gamma   90.00
#
_symmetry.space_group_name_H-M   'P 1'
#
loop_
_entity.id
_entity.type
_entity.pdbx_description
1 polymer ?
#
loop_
_entity_poly.entity_id
_entity_poly.type
_entity_poly.pdbx_seq_one_letter_code
_entity_poly.pdbx_strand_id
1 'polypeptide(L)'
;MSDKQRTLAKEVSLNGKGLHSGIDVKVTFKPAPANHGYKFRRTDLPGSPVIDAIADNVTETSRGTTLVQGEASVATIEHVLAAFAGM
;
A
#
# COMPACT_ATOMS: atom_id res chain seq x y z
N MET A 1 -25.48 -3.73 -14.14
CA MET A 1 -25.48 -3.13 -12.78
C MET A 1 -24.30 -2.19 -12.71
N SER A 2 -24.41 -1.05 -12.03
CA SER A 2 -23.23 -0.21 -11.77
C SER A 2 -22.36 -0.93 -10.74
N ASP A 3 -21.11 -1.23 -11.11
CA ASP A 3 -20.14 -1.76 -10.15
C ASP A 3 -19.87 -0.69 -9.11
N LYS A 4 -20.28 -0.98 -7.87
CA LYS A 4 -20.03 -0.12 -6.73
C LYS A 4 -18.59 -0.30 -6.28
N GLN A 5 -17.94 0.80 -5.94
CA GLN A 5 -16.64 0.74 -5.26
C GLN A 5 -16.75 -0.08 -3.98
N ARG A 6 -15.68 -0.83 -3.67
CA ARG A 6 -15.57 -1.68 -2.50
C ARG A 6 -14.48 -1.17 -1.58
N THR A 7 -14.66 -1.39 -0.29
CA THR A 7 -13.65 -1.17 0.74
C THR A 7 -13.79 -2.25 1.81
N LEU A 8 -12.86 -2.28 2.75
CA LEU A 8 -12.88 -3.25 3.86
C LEU A 8 -14.04 -2.97 4.80
N ALA A 9 -14.67 -4.03 5.33
CA ALA A 9 -15.70 -3.90 6.35
C ALA A 9 -15.13 -3.52 7.73
N LYS A 10 -13.89 -3.94 8.01
CA LYS A 10 -13.16 -3.67 9.25
C LYS A 10 -11.66 -3.67 8.98
N GLU A 11 -10.90 -3.07 9.88
CA GLU A 11 -9.44 -3.11 9.79
C GLU A 11 -8.88 -4.53 10.06
N VAL A 12 -7.73 -4.81 9.46
CA VAL A 12 -6.97 -6.05 9.67
C VAL A 12 -5.48 -5.75 9.66
N SER A 13 -4.72 -6.38 10.56
CA SER A 13 -3.27 -6.23 10.65
C SER A 13 -2.55 -7.56 10.42
N LEU A 14 -1.40 -7.47 9.77
CA LEU A 14 -0.45 -8.57 9.59
C LEU A 14 0.92 -8.13 10.09
N ASN A 15 1.71 -9.09 10.59
CA ASN A 15 3.11 -8.88 10.96
C ASN A 15 3.98 -9.83 10.12
N GLY A 16 5.13 -9.36 9.69
CA GLY A 16 6.08 -10.17 8.92
C GLY A 16 7.36 -9.41 8.64
N LYS A 17 8.22 -9.99 7.81
CA LYS A 17 9.47 -9.35 7.38
C LYS A 17 9.39 -8.94 5.91
N GLY A 18 9.97 -7.80 5.59
CA GLY A 18 10.16 -7.38 4.20
C GLY A 18 11.07 -8.35 3.46
N LEU A 19 10.64 -8.84 2.29
CA LEU A 19 11.35 -9.87 1.52
C LEU A 19 12.80 -9.48 1.19
N HIS A 20 13.03 -8.20 0.85
CA HIS A 20 14.35 -7.71 0.42
C HIS A 20 15.11 -6.94 1.50
N SER A 21 14.41 -6.38 2.49
CA SER A 21 15.03 -5.61 3.56
C SER A 21 15.32 -6.45 4.82
N GLY A 22 14.58 -7.54 5.04
CA GLY A 22 14.63 -8.33 6.27
C GLY A 22 14.07 -7.62 7.50
N ILE A 23 13.57 -6.39 7.36
CA ILE A 23 13.03 -5.56 8.44
C ILE A 23 11.67 -6.09 8.88
N ASP A 24 11.44 -6.17 10.19
CA ASP A 24 10.14 -6.48 10.76
C ASP A 24 9.15 -5.34 10.51
N VAL A 25 8.00 -5.68 9.94
CA VAL A 25 6.96 -4.74 9.52
C VAL A 25 5.61 -5.22 10.04
N LYS A 26 4.83 -4.28 10.58
CA LYS A 26 3.39 -4.43 10.79
C LYS A 26 2.64 -3.66 9.72
N VAL A 27 1.83 -4.35 8.92
CA VAL A 27 0.93 -3.72 7.93
C VAL A 27 -0.47 -3.73 8.50
N THR A 28 -1.18 -2.60 8.42
CA THR A 28 -2.59 -2.50 8.81
C THR A 28 -3.40 -1.96 7.65
N PHE A 29 -4.38 -2.74 7.20
CA PHE A 29 -5.30 -2.37 6.13
C PHE A 29 -6.57 -1.79 6.74
N LYS A 30 -7.04 -0.65 6.24
CA LYS A 30 -8.18 0.09 6.80
C LYS A 30 -9.26 0.35 5.75
N PRO A 31 -10.53 0.44 6.16
CA PRO A 31 -11.59 0.97 5.30
C PRO A 31 -11.25 2.39 4.82
N ALA A 32 -11.72 2.73 3.62
CA ALA A 32 -11.50 4.01 2.98
C ALA A 32 -12.78 4.53 2.31
N PRO A 33 -12.99 5.86 2.23
CA PRO A 33 -14.15 6.43 1.57
C PRO A 33 -14.14 6.19 0.05
N ALA A 34 -15.27 6.44 -0.60
CA ALA A 34 -15.34 6.39 -2.06
C ALA A 34 -14.34 7.35 -2.71
N ASN A 35 -13.82 6.96 -3.88
CA ASN A 35 -12.82 7.66 -4.68
C ASN A 35 -11.46 7.84 -3.98
N HIS A 36 -11.19 7.08 -2.91
CA HIS A 36 -9.91 7.15 -2.21
C HIS A 36 -8.75 6.48 -2.98
N GLY A 37 -9.05 5.45 -3.76
CA GLY A 37 -8.04 4.58 -4.37
C GLY A 37 -7.27 3.76 -3.34
N TYR A 38 -6.15 3.17 -3.75
CA TYR A 38 -5.20 2.54 -2.83
C TYR A 38 -4.13 3.55 -2.42
N LYS A 39 -3.84 3.61 -1.12
CA LYS A 39 -2.80 4.48 -0.56
C LYS A 39 -1.99 3.73 0.48
N PHE A 40 -0.69 3.96 0.50
CA PHE A 40 0.21 3.47 1.53
C PHE A 40 0.57 4.61 2.48
N ARG A 41 0.60 4.34 3.78
CA ARG A 41 1.02 5.32 4.79
C ARG A 41 2.23 4.79 5.55
N ARG A 42 3.34 5.53 5.53
CA ARG A 42 4.54 5.22 6.32
C ARG A 42 4.39 5.78 7.73
N THR A 43 3.72 5.03 8.62
CA THR A 43 3.42 5.48 10.00
C THR A 43 4.64 5.62 10.90
N ASP A 44 5.75 5.03 10.49
CA ASP A 44 7.04 5.09 11.18
C ASP A 44 7.81 6.40 10.91
N LEU A 45 7.44 7.16 9.87
CA LEU A 45 8.07 8.43 9.54
C LEU A 45 7.37 9.63 10.20
N PRO A 46 8.09 10.72 10.53
CA PRO A 46 7.48 11.97 10.99
C PRO A 46 6.39 12.47 10.03
N GLY A 47 5.26 12.87 10.58
CA GLY A 47 4.10 13.32 9.78
C GLY A 47 3.31 12.21 9.09
N SER A 48 3.75 10.94 9.18
CA SER A 48 3.07 9.79 8.58
C SER A 48 2.65 10.00 7.12
N PRO A 49 3.62 10.29 6.23
CA PRO A 49 3.36 10.61 4.84
C PRO A 49 2.61 9.49 4.13
N VAL A 50 1.79 9.90 3.16
CA VAL A 50 0.94 9.03 2.36
C VAL A 50 1.44 9.02 0.92
N ILE A 51 1.49 7.83 0.34
CA ILE A 51 1.90 7.56 -1.03
C ILE A 51 0.68 7.02 -1.78
N ASP A 52 0.28 7.70 -2.85
CA ASP A 52 -0.77 7.26 -3.76
C ASP A 52 -0.27 6.07 -4.58
N ALA A 53 -1.02 4.97 -4.60
CA ALA A 53 -0.65 3.78 -5.36
C ALA A 53 -1.10 3.91 -6.83
N ILE A 54 -0.45 4.85 -7.52
CA ILE A 54 -0.64 5.15 -8.94
C ILE A 54 0.67 4.94 -9.70
N ALA A 55 0.57 4.71 -11.01
CA ALA A 55 1.73 4.44 -11.86
C ALA A 55 2.77 5.58 -11.84
N ASP A 56 2.31 6.83 -11.75
CA ASP A 56 3.18 8.02 -11.72
C ASP A 56 4.15 8.04 -10.54
N ASN A 57 3.84 7.33 -9.45
CA ASN A 57 4.69 7.23 -8.27
C ASN A 57 5.65 6.03 -8.32
N VAL A 58 5.62 5.19 -9.37
CA VAL A 58 6.53 4.04 -9.50
C VAL A 58 7.93 4.52 -9.87
N THR A 59 8.93 4.19 -9.05
CA THR A 59 10.32 4.60 -9.29
C THR A 59 11.29 3.45 -9.53
N GLU A 60 10.95 2.22 -9.15
CA GLU A 60 11.82 1.05 -9.28
C GLU A 60 11.00 -0.23 -9.48
N THR A 61 11.51 -1.14 -10.31
CA THR A 61 10.83 -2.40 -10.70
C THR A 61 11.75 -3.63 -10.74
N SER A 62 13.06 -3.48 -10.52
CA SER A 62 14.05 -4.57 -10.60
C SER A 62 13.88 -5.67 -9.56
N ARG A 63 13.29 -5.36 -8.40
CA ARG A 63 13.06 -6.29 -7.28
C ARG A 63 11.67 -6.09 -6.68
N GLY A 64 10.67 -6.08 -7.54
CA GLY A 64 9.31 -5.71 -7.18
C GLY A 64 9.03 -4.23 -7.42
N THR A 65 7.79 -3.82 -7.20
CA THR A 65 7.33 -2.45 -7.48
C THR A 65 7.56 -1.58 -6.24
N THR A 66 8.26 -0.47 -6.44
CA THR A 66 8.47 0.54 -5.40
C THR A 66 7.77 1.83 -5.77
N LEU A 67 7.02 2.37 -4.82
CA LEU A 67 6.43 3.71 -4.93
C LEU A 67 7.23 4.72 -4.11
N VAL A 68 7.35 5.94 -4.63
CA VAL A 68 7.90 7.09 -3.92
C VAL A 68 6.98 8.29 -4.11
N GLN A 69 6.69 9.00 -3.03
CA GLN A 69 6.01 10.31 -3.07
C GLN A 69 6.52 11.18 -1.93
N GLY A 70 7.07 12.35 -2.27
CA GLY A 70 7.78 13.19 -1.31
C GLY A 70 8.98 12.45 -0.73
N GLU A 71 9.09 12.43 0.61
CA GLU A 71 10.19 11.78 1.34
C GLU A 71 9.92 10.30 1.68
N ALA A 72 8.76 9.77 1.28
CA ALA A 72 8.32 8.43 1.66
C ALA A 72 8.47 7.45 0.51
N SER A 73 8.91 6.23 0.83
CA SER A 73 8.94 5.10 -0.08
C SER A 73 8.27 3.87 0.50
N VAL A 74 7.71 3.02 -0.37
CA VAL A 74 7.20 1.69 -0.02
C VAL A 74 7.54 0.71 -1.14
N ALA A 75 8.19 -0.40 -0.79
CA ALA A 75 8.67 -1.40 -1.74
C ALA A 75 7.86 -2.69 -1.65
N THR A 76 7.88 -3.47 -2.74
CA THR A 76 7.24 -4.80 -2.83
C THR A 76 5.72 -4.73 -2.61
N ILE A 77 5.06 -3.74 -3.25
CA ILE A 77 3.61 -3.51 -3.12
C ILE A 77 2.75 -4.48 -3.95
N GLU A 78 3.35 -5.14 -4.95
CA GLU A 78 2.65 -5.81 -6.05
C GLU A 78 1.75 -6.96 -5.59
N HIS A 79 2.17 -7.79 -4.64
CA HIS A 79 1.35 -8.92 -4.18
C HIS A 79 0.13 -8.45 -3.38
N VAL A 80 0.30 -7.40 -2.58
CA VAL A 80 -0.79 -6.80 -1.81
C VAL A 80 -1.83 -6.20 -2.75
N LEU A 81 -1.40 -5.43 -3.75
CA LEU A 81 -2.32 -4.85 -4.72
C LEU A 81 -2.97 -5.90 -5.61
N ALA A 82 -2.25 -6.95 -6.01
CA ALA A 82 -2.82 -8.07 -6.76
C ALA A 82 -3.91 -8.79 -5.96
N ALA A 83 -3.70 -9.02 -4.66
CA ALA A 83 -4.72 -9.62 -3.79
C ALA A 83 -5.98 -8.76 -3.71
N PHE A 84 -5.85 -7.43 -3.58
CA PHE A 84 -7.01 -6.53 -3.57
C PHE A 84 -7.71 -6.42 -4.93
N ALA A 85 -6.95 -6.43 -6.03
CA ALA A 85 -7.52 -6.38 -7.38
C ALA A 85 -8.29 -7.67 -7.73
N GLY A 86 -7.94 -8.81 -7.14
CA GLY A 86 -8.60 -10.10 -7.39
C GLY A 86 -9.88 -10.37 -6.58
N MET A 87 -10.34 -9.45 -5.72
CA MET A 87 -11.52 -9.61 -4.85
C MET A 87 -12.71 -8.74 -5.29
#